data_AF-A0A1E3X513-F1
#
_entry.id   AF-A0A1E3X513-F1
#
_cell.length_a   1.000
_cell.length_b   1.000
_cell.length_c   1.000
_cell.angle_alpha   90.00
_cell.angle_beta   90.00
_cell.angle_gamma   90.00
#
_symmetry.space_group_name_H-M   'P 1'
#
loop_
_entity.id
_entity.type
_entity.pdbx_description
1 polymer ?
#
loop_
_entity_poly.entity_id
_entity_poly.type
_entity_poly.pdbx_seq_one_letter_code
_entity_poly.pdbx_strand_id
1 'polypeptide(L)'
;MVLRSLSLQFFISFLGALVFLNRFQRLGFDVIRNLLISLCLVSIGMAMVGLLNLFIGTEVSTSAIEGRNAILGGGPIVFSRIVGLSIIILVVFFKKLRELIPTIPLVALIILLLTAQISTLSKGPLLSLFVTIAVMILFFGRQTQRTKLVRNIVFVMVVGSFIVSLMFYLDMTERYFLDPFSDISYVSYGRRIQHYQGSMAAFFHSPVLGIGLGDFKAFGHGFDYPHNIFLETLAELGIIGIIVLTAIIIGFFSLMKRLIRIEQDKTSSLEIKALLFVTLYMFF
;
A
#
# COMPACT_ATOMS: atom_id res chain seq x y z
N MET A 1 -12.71 12.16 -17.86
CA MET A 1 -13.61 11.77 -16.76
C MET A 1 -13.31 10.35 -16.22
N VAL A 2 -12.92 9.39 -17.08
CA VAL A 2 -12.67 7.96 -16.73
C VAL A 2 -11.48 7.69 -15.78
N LEU A 3 -10.48 8.57 -15.71
CA LEU A 3 -9.25 8.34 -14.92
C LEU A 3 -9.40 8.55 -13.40
N ARG A 4 -10.61 8.80 -12.88
CA ARG A 4 -10.84 9.02 -11.44
C ARG A 4 -11.31 7.79 -10.67
N SER A 5 -11.70 6.69 -11.33
CA SER A 5 -12.08 5.47 -10.60
C SER A 5 -10.85 4.75 -10.05
N LEU A 6 -10.82 4.61 -8.74
CA LEU A 6 -9.73 4.02 -7.98
C LEU A 6 -9.65 2.51 -8.25
N SER A 7 -10.81 1.88 -8.47
CA SER A 7 -10.97 0.50 -8.91
C SER A 7 -10.26 0.25 -10.24
N LEU A 8 -10.48 1.07 -11.27
CA LEU A 8 -9.87 0.89 -12.60
C LEU A 8 -8.34 1.06 -12.55
N GLN A 9 -7.85 2.09 -11.85
CA GLN A 9 -6.42 2.28 -11.66
C GLN A 9 -5.77 1.10 -10.95
N PHE A 10 -6.45 0.55 -9.93
CA PHE A 10 -6.02 -0.65 -9.24
C PHE A 10 -6.00 -1.86 -10.17
N PHE A 11 -7.08 -2.11 -10.92
CA PHE A 11 -7.19 -3.21 -11.88
C PHE A 11 -6.06 -3.19 -12.91
N ILE A 12 -5.81 -2.05 -13.55
CA ILE A 12 -4.77 -1.91 -14.59
C ILE A 12 -3.39 -2.12 -13.99
N SER A 13 -3.08 -1.45 -12.89
CA SER A 13 -1.76 -1.53 -12.24
C SER A 13 -1.46 -2.95 -11.76
N PHE A 14 -2.47 -3.61 -11.19
CA PHE A 14 -2.31 -4.92 -10.60
C PHE A 14 -2.31 -6.04 -11.65
N LEU A 15 -3.11 -5.92 -12.71
CA LEU A 15 -3.05 -6.83 -13.86
C LEU A 15 -1.69 -6.71 -14.57
N GLY A 16 -1.19 -5.49 -14.76
CA GLY A 16 0.14 -5.23 -15.29
C GLY A 16 1.24 -5.89 -14.44
N ALA A 17 1.16 -5.75 -13.13
CA ALA A 17 2.07 -6.42 -12.19
C ALA A 17 1.96 -7.95 -12.28
N LEU A 18 0.75 -8.51 -12.30
CA LEU A 18 0.52 -9.95 -12.45
C LEU A 18 1.08 -10.51 -13.76
N VAL A 19 0.89 -9.81 -14.87
CA VAL A 19 1.41 -10.23 -16.19
C VAL A 19 2.93 -10.15 -16.21
N PHE A 20 3.51 -9.03 -15.76
CA PHE A 20 4.96 -8.85 -15.66
C PHE A 20 5.59 -9.96 -14.82
N LEU A 21 5.00 -10.23 -13.65
CA LEU A 21 5.48 -11.25 -12.73
C LEU A 21 5.22 -12.66 -13.26
N ASN A 22 4.09 -12.98 -13.89
CA ASN A 22 3.90 -14.32 -14.46
C ASN A 22 4.90 -14.62 -15.59
N ARG A 23 5.42 -13.57 -16.25
CA ARG A 23 6.47 -13.65 -17.26
C ARG A 23 7.88 -13.49 -16.70
N PHE A 24 8.09 -13.23 -15.41
CA PHE A 24 9.43 -12.92 -14.87
C PHE A 24 10.43 -14.05 -15.10
N GLN A 25 10.01 -15.32 -15.13
CA GLN A 25 10.91 -16.44 -15.42
C GLN A 25 11.48 -16.42 -16.85
N ARG A 26 10.82 -15.69 -17.77
CA ARG A 26 11.32 -15.44 -19.12
C ARG A 26 12.14 -14.15 -19.19
N LEU A 27 12.06 -13.30 -18.16
CA LEU A 27 12.85 -12.08 -18.06
C LEU A 27 14.18 -12.44 -17.39
N GLY A 28 15.30 -12.01 -17.98
CA GLY A 28 16.61 -12.19 -17.34
C GLY A 28 16.69 -11.45 -16.01
N PHE A 29 17.52 -11.93 -15.09
CA PHE A 29 17.76 -11.27 -13.78
C PHE A 29 18.18 -9.80 -13.93
N ASP A 30 18.85 -9.45 -15.03
CA ASP A 30 19.24 -8.07 -15.33
C ASP A 30 18.04 -7.14 -15.49
N VAL A 31 16.92 -7.62 -16.07
CA VAL A 31 15.70 -6.83 -16.23
C VAL A 31 15.08 -6.52 -14.86
N ILE A 32 15.02 -7.53 -13.98
CA ILE A 32 14.49 -7.34 -12.62
C ILE A 32 15.40 -6.38 -11.84
N ARG A 33 16.72 -6.54 -11.95
CA ARG A 33 17.68 -5.63 -11.32
C ARG A 33 17.49 -4.20 -11.78
N ASN A 34 17.38 -3.97 -13.10
CA ASN A 34 17.18 -2.64 -13.66
C ASN A 34 15.85 -2.02 -13.23
N LEU A 35 14.78 -2.82 -13.11
CA LEU A 35 13.51 -2.38 -12.55
C LEU A 35 13.65 -1.97 -11.07
N LEU A 36 14.31 -2.77 -10.24
CA LEU A 36 14.51 -2.43 -8.83
C LEU A 36 15.35 -1.16 -8.67
N ILE A 37 16.38 -0.98 -9.51
CA ILE A 37 17.20 0.24 -9.53
C ILE A 37 16.35 1.45 -9.96
N SER A 38 15.55 1.33 -11.01
CA SER A 38 14.71 2.45 -11.47
C SER A 38 13.68 2.85 -10.42
N LEU A 39 13.05 1.89 -9.74
CA LEU A 39 12.16 2.15 -8.60
C LEU A 39 12.89 2.91 -7.49
N CYS A 40 14.11 2.51 -7.14
CA CYS A 40 14.93 3.22 -6.16
C CYS A 40 15.23 4.66 -6.57
N LEU A 41 15.68 4.88 -7.82
CA LEU A 41 16.03 6.21 -8.31
C LEU A 41 14.82 7.15 -8.32
N VAL A 42 13.67 6.67 -8.81
CA VAL A 42 12.41 7.43 -8.82
C VAL A 42 12.02 7.79 -7.38
N SER A 43 12.06 6.84 -6.47
CA SER A 43 11.69 7.06 -5.08
C SER A 43 12.62 8.01 -4.34
N ILE A 44 13.94 7.96 -4.59
CA ILE A 44 14.90 8.90 -4.01
C ILE A 44 14.63 10.31 -4.56
N GLY A 45 14.41 10.44 -5.87
CA GLY A 45 14.01 11.70 -6.51
C GLY A 45 12.75 12.28 -5.87
N MET A 46 11.70 11.46 -5.72
CA MET A 46 10.46 11.86 -5.06
C MET A 46 10.70 12.23 -3.60
N ALA A 47 11.46 11.46 -2.82
CA ALA A 47 11.73 11.78 -1.42
C ALA A 47 12.45 13.13 -1.26
N MET A 48 13.43 13.43 -2.13
CA MET A 48 14.13 14.72 -2.13
C MET A 48 13.16 15.87 -2.43
N VAL A 49 12.35 15.77 -3.49
CA VAL A 49 11.36 16.79 -3.85
C VAL A 49 10.35 16.97 -2.72
N GLY A 50 9.89 15.88 -2.11
CA GLY A 50 8.91 15.93 -1.03
C GLY A 50 9.44 16.59 0.23
N LEU A 51 10.68 16.30 0.61
CA LEU A 51 11.31 16.95 1.75
C LEU A 51 11.61 18.42 1.45
N LEU A 52 12.08 18.72 0.23
CA LEU A 52 12.30 20.10 -0.19
C LEU A 52 11.01 20.94 -0.11
N ASN A 53 9.87 20.40 -0.54
CA ASN A 53 8.58 21.06 -0.41
C ASN A 53 8.20 21.39 1.04
N LEU A 54 8.58 20.54 2.01
CA LEU A 54 8.35 20.83 3.43
C LEU A 54 9.22 21.99 3.94
N PHE A 55 10.45 22.12 3.42
CA PHE A 55 11.38 23.17 3.85
C PHE A 55 11.09 24.53 3.20
N ILE A 56 10.76 24.54 1.91
CA ILE A 56 10.51 25.78 1.18
C ILE A 56 9.11 26.34 1.53
N GLY A 57 8.21 25.51 2.07
CA GLY A 57 6.82 25.90 2.32
C GLY A 57 6.06 26.22 1.03
N THR A 58 6.62 25.87 -0.12
CA THR A 58 5.99 26.10 -1.41
C THR A 58 4.87 25.09 -1.61
N GLU A 59 3.67 25.62 -1.85
CA GLU A 59 2.51 24.92 -2.43
C GLU A 59 2.78 24.40 -3.86
N VAL A 60 4.03 24.12 -4.22
CA VAL A 60 4.46 23.54 -5.50
C VAL A 60 4.17 22.04 -5.43
N SER A 61 2.88 21.72 -5.36
CA SER A 61 2.19 20.50 -5.80
C SER A 61 0.85 20.47 -5.09
N THR A 62 -0.13 21.05 -5.76
CA THR A 62 -1.58 20.90 -5.55
C THR A 62 -1.95 19.55 -4.91
N SER A 63 -2.79 19.61 -3.86
CA SER A 63 -3.28 18.52 -2.98
C SER A 63 -2.56 18.30 -1.64
N ALA A 64 -1.91 19.33 -1.06
CA ALA A 64 -1.68 19.37 0.39
C ALA A 64 -3.02 19.55 1.14
N ILE A 65 -3.89 18.54 1.05
CA ILE A 65 -5.09 18.46 1.88
C ILE A 65 -4.58 18.09 3.29
N GLU A 66 -4.75 19.00 4.24
CA GLU A 66 -4.46 18.80 5.68
C GLU A 66 -2.98 18.66 6.06
N GLY A 67 -2.05 19.42 5.46
CA GLY A 67 -0.64 19.44 5.90
C GLY A 67 0.13 18.13 5.66
N ARG A 68 -0.40 17.26 4.78
CA ARG A 68 0.20 15.98 4.42
C ARG A 68 1.06 16.14 3.19
N ASN A 69 2.30 15.63 3.24
CA ASN A 69 3.19 15.67 2.10
C ASN A 69 2.68 14.77 0.96
N ALA A 70 2.52 15.36 -0.23
CA ALA A 70 2.15 14.70 -1.47
C ALA A 70 2.92 15.33 -2.63
N ILE A 71 3.24 14.53 -3.64
CA ILE A 71 4.01 14.98 -4.81
C ILE A 71 3.34 14.43 -6.07
N LEU A 72 3.40 15.20 -7.15
CA LEU A 72 2.94 14.81 -8.49
C LEU A 72 1.45 14.46 -8.57
N GLY A 73 0.63 14.99 -7.65
CA GLY A 73 -0.84 14.82 -7.67
C GLY A 73 -1.35 13.41 -7.35
N GLY A 74 -0.48 12.45 -7.00
CA GLY A 74 -0.87 11.09 -6.62
C GLY A 74 -1.39 10.94 -5.19
N GLY A 75 -1.31 12.01 -4.39
CA GLY A 75 -1.72 12.04 -2.98
C GLY A 75 -0.70 11.42 -2.01
N PRO A 76 -0.89 11.64 -0.70
CA PRO A 76 0.10 11.25 0.32
C PRO A 76 0.35 9.74 0.40
N ILE A 77 -0.66 8.91 0.11
CA ILE A 77 -0.56 7.45 0.20
C ILE A 77 0.32 6.89 -0.91
N VAL A 78 0.11 7.32 -2.16
CA VAL A 78 0.88 6.85 -3.31
C VAL A 78 2.35 7.27 -3.16
N PHE A 79 2.58 8.52 -2.77
CA PHE A 79 3.93 9.01 -2.47
C PHE A 79 4.61 8.17 -1.38
N SER A 80 3.93 7.94 -0.25
CA SER A 80 4.43 7.12 0.86
C SER A 80 4.77 5.70 0.43
N ARG A 81 3.94 5.08 -0.43
CA ARG A 81 4.19 3.74 -1.00
C ARG A 81 5.42 3.72 -1.91
N ILE A 82 5.56 4.68 -2.83
CA ILE A 82 6.71 4.72 -3.72
C ILE A 82 8.01 4.87 -2.91
N VAL A 83 8.01 5.70 -1.87
CA VAL A 83 9.17 5.87 -0.97
C VAL A 83 9.48 4.57 -0.19
N GLY A 84 8.46 3.89 0.31
CA GLY A 84 8.61 2.64 1.05
C GLY A 84 9.21 1.49 0.24
N LEU A 85 8.99 1.45 -1.09
CA LEU A 85 9.59 0.46 -1.97
C LEU A 85 11.12 0.45 -1.88
N SER A 86 11.74 1.62 -1.92
CA SER A 86 13.20 1.75 -1.83
C SER A 86 13.75 1.30 -0.50
N ILE A 87 13.01 1.54 0.60
CA ILE A 87 13.44 1.08 1.92
C ILE A 87 13.52 -0.44 1.92
N ILE A 88 12.50 -1.13 1.38
CA ILE A 88 12.52 -2.60 1.25
C ILE A 88 13.69 -3.08 0.40
N ILE A 89 13.91 -2.46 -0.78
CA ILE A 89 15.01 -2.84 -1.68
C ILE A 89 16.37 -2.64 -1.00
N LEU A 90 16.60 -1.47 -0.38
CA LEU A 90 17.85 -1.16 0.32
C LEU A 90 18.10 -2.12 1.48
N VAL A 91 17.07 -2.51 2.24
CA VAL A 91 17.19 -3.50 3.33
C VAL A 91 17.58 -4.88 2.80
N VAL A 92 16.95 -5.35 1.70
CA VAL A 92 17.30 -6.65 1.09
C VAL A 92 18.74 -6.66 0.58
N PHE A 93 19.15 -5.60 -0.10
CA PHE A 93 20.48 -5.49 -0.71
C PHE A 93 21.54 -4.92 0.25
N PHE A 94 21.20 -4.61 1.50
CA PHE A 94 22.06 -3.88 2.44
C PHE A 94 23.46 -4.50 2.56
N LYS A 95 23.54 -5.83 2.69
CA LYS A 95 24.81 -6.54 2.83
C LYS A 95 25.70 -6.48 1.59
N LYS A 96 25.11 -6.42 0.40
CA LYS A 96 25.83 -6.31 -0.87
C LYS A 96 26.23 -4.86 -1.12
N LEU A 97 25.35 -3.91 -0.79
CA LEU A 97 25.62 -2.47 -0.94
C LEU A 97 26.72 -1.98 0.00
N ARG A 98 26.80 -2.49 1.24
CA ARG A 98 27.86 -2.10 2.19
C ARG A 98 29.28 -2.50 1.76
N GLU A 99 29.40 -3.44 0.82
CA GLU A 99 30.69 -3.83 0.22
C GLU A 99 31.18 -2.79 -0.79
N LEU A 100 30.26 -1.96 -1.31
CA LEU A 100 30.52 -0.94 -2.33
C LEU A 100 30.43 0.49 -1.77
N ILE A 101 29.56 0.70 -0.79
CA ILE A 101 29.20 2.01 -0.22
C ILE A 101 29.39 1.93 1.30
N PRO A 102 30.03 2.92 1.95
CA PRO A 102 30.17 2.93 3.40
C PRO A 102 28.81 2.86 4.12
N THR A 103 28.77 2.28 5.31
CA THR A 103 27.52 2.07 6.07
C THR A 103 26.79 3.39 6.38
N ILE A 104 27.53 4.46 6.69
CA ILE A 104 26.97 5.75 7.10
C ILE A 104 26.04 6.36 6.04
N PRO A 105 26.48 6.62 4.78
CA PRO A 105 25.60 7.17 3.75
C PRO A 105 24.43 6.24 3.41
N LEU A 106 24.61 4.92 3.49
CA LEU A 106 23.52 3.97 3.26
C LEU A 106 22.43 4.08 4.34
N VAL A 107 22.83 4.19 5.61
CA VAL A 107 21.90 4.40 6.73
C VAL A 107 21.25 5.79 6.64
N ALA A 108 22.02 6.83 6.29
CA ALA A 108 21.48 8.17 6.09
C ALA A 108 20.40 8.20 4.99
N LEU A 109 20.61 7.48 3.88
CA LEU A 109 19.62 7.34 2.81
C LEU A 109 18.34 6.66 3.29
N ILE A 110 18.44 5.58 4.08
CA ILE A 110 17.26 4.92 4.66
C ILE A 110 16.50 5.86 5.59
N ILE A 111 17.21 6.63 6.43
CA ILE A 111 16.61 7.62 7.34
C ILE A 111 15.91 8.75 6.54
N LEU A 112 16.52 9.22 5.45
CA LEU A 112 15.93 10.22 4.56
C LEU A 112 14.60 9.71 4.00
N LEU A 113 14.59 8.49 3.45
CA LEU A 113 13.39 7.85 2.90
C LEU A 113 12.31 7.64 3.98
N LEU A 114 12.70 7.19 5.18
CA LEU A 114 11.76 7.04 6.30
C LEU A 114 11.15 8.38 6.72
N THR A 115 11.95 9.44 6.79
CA THR A 115 11.49 10.80 7.11
C THR A 115 10.48 11.28 6.06
N ALA A 116 10.80 11.11 4.78
CA ALA A 116 9.89 11.43 3.68
C ALA A 116 8.58 10.65 3.78
N GLN A 117 8.64 9.35 4.08
CA GLN A 117 7.45 8.52 4.26
C GLN A 117 6.59 8.94 5.46
N ILE A 118 7.20 9.25 6.60
CA ILE A 118 6.52 9.68 7.83
C ILE A 118 5.84 11.05 7.64
N SER A 119 6.46 11.95 6.87
CA SER A 119 5.90 13.28 6.57
C SER A 119 4.54 13.26 5.85
N THR A 120 4.16 12.11 5.27
CA THR A 120 2.85 11.93 4.62
C THR A 120 1.70 11.72 5.62
N LEU A 121 2.03 11.44 6.90
CA LEU A 121 1.09 11.04 7.96
C LEU A 121 0.17 9.87 7.57
N SER A 122 0.59 9.06 6.60
CA SER A 122 -0.20 7.94 6.07
C SER A 122 0.08 6.66 6.85
N LYS A 123 -0.87 6.27 7.71
CA LYS A 123 -0.74 5.09 8.60
C LYS A 123 -0.65 3.76 7.85
N GLY A 124 -1.40 3.62 6.75
CA GLY A 124 -1.44 2.39 5.94
C GLY A 124 -0.05 1.98 5.43
N PRO A 125 0.60 2.79 4.57
CA PRO A 125 1.93 2.46 4.03
C PRO A 125 3.02 2.26 5.09
N LEU A 126 2.93 2.94 6.24
CA LEU A 126 3.83 2.69 7.38
C LEU A 126 3.58 1.32 7.99
N LEU A 127 2.32 0.95 8.23
CA LEU A 127 1.95 -0.39 8.71
C LEU A 127 2.40 -1.48 7.73
N SER A 128 2.20 -1.28 6.43
CA SER A 128 2.67 -2.18 5.37
C SER A 128 4.18 -2.40 5.42
N LEU A 129 4.94 -1.33 5.70
CA LEU A 129 6.41 -1.40 5.82
C LEU A 129 6.79 -2.26 7.02
N PHE A 130 6.17 -2.01 8.18
CA PHE A 130 6.42 -2.79 9.40
C PHE A 130 6.06 -4.26 9.22
N VAL A 131 4.90 -4.57 8.65
CA VAL A 131 4.46 -5.94 8.37
C VAL A 131 5.41 -6.63 7.38
N THR A 132 5.86 -5.94 6.34
CA THR A 132 6.79 -6.51 5.37
C THR A 132 8.16 -6.80 5.98
N ILE A 133 8.71 -5.86 6.76
CA ILE A 133 9.98 -6.06 7.48
C ILE A 133 9.85 -7.19 8.51
N ALA A 134 8.71 -7.26 9.21
CA ALA A 134 8.41 -8.36 10.11
C ALA A 134 8.49 -9.69 9.37
N VAL A 135 7.69 -9.87 8.31
CA VAL A 135 7.68 -11.09 7.49
C VAL A 135 9.07 -11.44 6.97
N MET A 136 9.84 -10.45 6.50
CA MET A 136 11.23 -10.64 6.08
C MET A 136 12.10 -11.25 7.18
N ILE A 137 12.04 -10.70 8.40
CA ILE A 137 12.80 -11.22 9.54
C ILE A 137 12.31 -12.61 9.96
N LEU A 138 10.99 -12.84 9.96
CA LEU A 138 10.37 -14.08 10.44
C LEU A 138 10.68 -15.29 9.56
N PHE A 139 10.56 -15.11 8.25
CA PHE A 139 10.59 -16.22 7.29
C PHE A 139 11.97 -16.36 6.64
N PHE A 140 12.76 -15.29 6.57
CA PHE A 140 14.01 -15.28 5.81
C PHE A 140 15.23 -14.81 6.63
N GLY A 141 15.03 -14.42 7.89
CA GLY A 141 16.11 -14.21 8.84
C GLY A 141 16.78 -15.52 9.25
N ARG A 142 18.09 -15.48 9.57
CA ARG A 142 18.77 -16.64 10.16
C ARG A 142 18.08 -17.02 11.46
N GLN A 143 17.57 -18.25 11.55
CA GLN A 143 16.88 -18.75 12.74
C GLN A 143 17.85 -18.92 13.92
N THR A 144 18.06 -17.84 14.66
CA THR A 144 18.82 -17.79 15.90
C THR A 144 17.87 -17.60 17.08
N GLN A 145 18.33 -17.86 18.30
CA GLN A 145 17.49 -17.59 19.48
C GLN A 145 17.09 -16.10 19.58
N ARG A 146 17.94 -15.18 19.09
CA ARG A 146 17.61 -13.74 18.96
C ARG A 146 16.50 -13.47 17.95
N THR A 147 16.49 -14.12 16.78
CA THR A 147 15.41 -13.89 15.81
C THR A 147 14.08 -14.49 16.26
N LYS A 148 14.07 -15.57 17.06
CA LYS A 148 12.85 -16.07 17.72
C LYS A 148 12.29 -15.08 18.74
N LEU A 149 13.15 -14.40 19.50
CA LEU A 149 12.72 -13.36 20.45
C LEU A 149 12.16 -12.14 19.71
N VAL A 150 12.88 -11.63 18.71
CA VAL A 150 12.42 -10.52 17.86
C VAL A 150 11.09 -10.87 17.19
N ARG A 151 10.94 -12.11 16.72
CA ARG A 151 9.67 -12.60 16.18
C ARG A 151 8.52 -12.47 17.17
N ASN A 152 8.71 -12.96 18.39
CA ASN A 152 7.66 -12.97 19.38
C ASN A 152 7.30 -11.53 19.80
N ILE A 153 8.29 -10.64 19.91
CA ILE A 153 8.06 -9.21 20.19
C ILE A 153 7.26 -8.57 19.06
N VAL A 154 7.66 -8.77 17.80
CA VAL A 154 6.95 -8.21 16.64
C VAL A 154 5.53 -8.76 16.54
N PHE A 155 5.33 -10.06 16.77
CA PHE A 155 4.01 -10.66 16.82
C PHE A 155 3.14 -10.02 17.91
N VAL A 156 3.67 -9.87 19.12
CA VAL A 156 2.98 -9.21 20.24
C VAL A 156 2.68 -7.74 19.93
N MET A 157 3.58 -7.01 19.29
CA MET A 157 3.33 -5.61 18.90
C MET A 157 2.22 -5.50 17.84
N VAL A 158 2.23 -6.37 16.83
CA VAL A 158 1.19 -6.38 15.78
C VAL A 158 -0.16 -6.77 16.37
N VAL A 159 -0.21 -7.84 17.15
CA VAL A 159 -1.44 -8.30 17.81
C VAL A 159 -1.92 -7.27 18.83
N GLY A 160 -1.01 -6.68 19.62
CA GLY A 160 -1.33 -5.64 20.59
C GLY A 160 -1.85 -4.37 19.92
N SER A 161 -1.25 -3.92 18.82
CA SER A 161 -1.73 -2.78 18.04
C SER A 161 -3.10 -3.04 17.41
N PHE A 162 -3.34 -4.27 16.92
CA PHE A 162 -4.64 -4.70 16.41
C PHE A 162 -5.69 -4.71 17.53
N ILE A 163 -5.38 -5.27 18.70
CA ILE A 163 -6.28 -5.29 19.86
C ILE A 163 -6.59 -3.88 20.33
N VAL A 164 -5.59 -3.00 20.48
CA VAL A 164 -5.81 -1.60 20.87
C VAL A 164 -6.69 -0.88 19.84
N SER A 165 -6.43 -1.08 18.54
CA SER A 165 -7.28 -0.50 17.49
C SER A 165 -8.71 -1.04 17.53
N LEU A 166 -8.89 -2.32 17.83
CA LEU A 166 -10.19 -2.96 17.99
C LEU A 166 -10.91 -2.47 19.25
N MET A 167 -10.19 -2.26 20.36
CA MET A 167 -10.75 -1.70 21.59
C MET A 167 -11.19 -0.26 21.39
N PHE A 168 -10.37 0.57 20.73
CA PHE A 168 -10.79 1.91 20.30
C PHE A 168 -12.02 1.84 19.39
N TYR A 169 -12.08 0.88 18.47
CA TYR A 169 -13.26 0.70 17.61
C TYR A 169 -14.53 0.36 18.41
N LEU A 170 -14.43 -0.54 19.40
CA LEU A 170 -15.57 -0.98 20.22
C LEU A 170 -16.02 0.09 21.24
N ASP A 171 -15.09 0.78 21.88
CA ASP A 171 -15.40 1.91 22.79
C ASP A 171 -16.04 3.09 22.03
N MET A 172 -15.59 3.32 20.79
CA MET A 172 -16.23 4.25 19.86
C MET A 172 -17.55 3.71 19.27
N THR A 173 -17.97 2.47 19.51
CA THR A 173 -19.35 2.07 19.17
C THR A 173 -20.32 2.41 20.28
N GLU A 174 -19.98 2.15 21.55
CA GLU A 174 -20.86 2.48 22.69
C GLU A 174 -21.06 3.99 22.89
N ARG A 175 -20.01 4.80 22.69
CA ARG A 175 -20.07 6.26 22.90
C ARG A 175 -20.86 7.01 21.81
N TYR A 176 -21.10 6.39 20.65
CA TYR A 176 -21.67 7.01 19.45
C TYR A 176 -23.16 6.69 19.26
N PHE A 177 -23.68 5.67 19.94
CA PHE A 177 -25.13 5.42 20.02
C PHE A 177 -25.87 6.42 20.93
N LEU A 178 -25.15 7.18 21.77
CA LEU A 178 -25.73 7.98 22.86
C LEU A 178 -25.67 9.51 22.66
N ASP A 179 -24.93 10.04 21.68
CA ASP A 179 -24.91 11.48 21.38
C ASP A 179 -24.73 11.76 19.87
N PRO A 180 -25.82 12.13 19.14
CA PRO A 180 -25.78 12.33 17.70
C PRO A 180 -25.14 13.64 17.19
N PHE A 181 -24.73 14.57 18.07
CA PHE A 181 -24.47 15.96 17.65
C PHE A 181 -23.11 16.56 18.05
N SER A 182 -22.19 15.78 18.64
CA SER A 182 -20.87 16.30 19.03
C SER A 182 -19.72 15.83 18.11
N ASP A 183 -19.06 16.83 17.53
CA ASP A 183 -17.71 16.87 16.98
C ASP A 183 -17.32 16.09 15.69
N ILE A 184 -16.61 16.84 14.84
CA ILE A 184 -15.70 16.59 13.71
C ILE A 184 -15.44 15.12 13.28
N SER A 185 -15.36 14.18 14.22
CA SER A 185 -15.33 12.73 13.99
C SER A 185 -16.59 12.19 13.29
N TYR A 186 -17.76 12.82 13.52
CA TYR A 186 -19.04 12.52 12.85
C TYR A 186 -18.95 12.68 11.33
N VAL A 187 -18.18 13.67 10.86
CA VAL A 187 -18.05 13.97 9.43
C VAL A 187 -17.33 12.83 8.70
N SER A 188 -16.36 12.16 9.33
CA SER A 188 -15.61 11.06 8.70
C SER A 188 -16.39 9.74 8.71
N TYR A 189 -17.13 9.44 9.79
CA TYR A 189 -17.92 8.21 9.89
C TYR A 189 -19.28 8.28 9.17
N GLY A 190 -19.99 9.41 9.26
CA GLY A 190 -21.22 9.66 8.51
C GLY A 190 -21.00 9.54 7.00
N ARG A 191 -19.84 10.04 6.51
CA ARG A 191 -19.39 9.85 5.13
C ARG A 191 -19.26 8.37 4.74
N ARG A 192 -18.71 7.52 5.62
CA ARG A 192 -18.57 6.08 5.34
C ARG A 192 -19.92 5.36 5.25
N ILE A 193 -20.86 5.72 6.12
CA ILE A 193 -22.22 5.19 6.06
C ILE A 193 -22.90 5.61 4.76
N GLN A 194 -22.76 6.89 4.37
CA GLN A 194 -23.28 7.41 3.10
C GLN A 194 -22.62 6.74 1.88
N HIS A 195 -21.32 6.45 1.93
CA HIS A 195 -20.63 5.68 0.89
C HIS A 195 -21.22 4.26 0.78
N TYR A 196 -21.43 3.58 1.91
CA TYR A 196 -22.02 2.25 1.91
C TYR A 196 -23.45 2.26 1.36
N GLN A 197 -24.29 3.16 1.85
CA GLN A 197 -25.67 3.31 1.39
C GLN A 197 -25.74 3.64 -0.11
N GLY A 198 -24.94 4.60 -0.59
CA GLY A 198 -24.85 4.94 -2.00
C GLY A 198 -24.35 3.79 -2.86
N SER A 199 -23.34 3.04 -2.39
CA SER A 199 -22.84 1.86 -3.11
C SER A 199 -23.87 0.74 -3.18
N MET A 200 -24.62 0.49 -2.10
CA MET A 200 -25.69 -0.51 -2.12
C MET A 200 -26.84 -0.08 -3.03
N ALA A 201 -27.24 1.20 -2.99
CA ALA A 201 -28.28 1.72 -3.88
C ALA A 201 -27.88 1.58 -5.36
N ALA A 202 -26.64 1.94 -5.71
CA ALA A 202 -26.08 1.76 -7.04
C ALA A 202 -26.06 0.28 -7.46
N PHE A 203 -25.61 -0.61 -6.56
CA PHE A 203 -25.59 -2.05 -6.83
C PHE A 203 -26.99 -2.61 -7.06
N PHE A 204 -27.96 -2.28 -6.22
CA PHE A 204 -29.35 -2.76 -6.41
C PHE A 204 -30.01 -2.17 -7.65
N HIS A 205 -29.58 -1.00 -8.11
CA HIS A 205 -30.02 -0.41 -9.38
C HIS A 205 -29.48 -1.19 -10.60
N SER A 206 -28.21 -1.60 -10.59
CA SER A 206 -27.60 -2.40 -11.67
C SER A 206 -26.68 -3.51 -11.11
N PRO A 207 -27.24 -4.68 -10.71
CA PRO A 207 -26.48 -5.67 -9.94
C PRO A 207 -25.43 -6.42 -10.75
N VAL A 208 -25.66 -6.59 -12.05
CA VAL A 208 -24.82 -7.47 -12.90
C VAL A 208 -23.62 -6.73 -13.45
N LEU A 209 -23.87 -5.63 -14.16
CA LEU A 209 -22.84 -4.83 -14.85
C LEU A 209 -22.42 -3.58 -14.06
N GLY A 210 -23.12 -3.24 -12.98
CA GLY A 210 -22.91 -1.99 -12.26
C GLY A 210 -23.47 -0.78 -13.01
N ILE A 211 -23.36 0.39 -12.38
CA ILE A 211 -23.85 1.66 -12.95
C ILE A 211 -22.89 2.29 -13.96
N GLY A 212 -21.69 1.70 -14.16
CA GLY A 212 -20.66 2.22 -15.03
C GLY A 212 -19.54 2.95 -14.27
N LEU A 213 -18.35 2.95 -14.87
CA LEU A 213 -17.12 3.48 -14.25
C LEU A 213 -17.19 5.00 -14.04
N GLY A 214 -16.93 5.43 -12.81
CA GLY A 214 -16.97 6.82 -12.39
C GLY A 214 -18.36 7.43 -12.24
N ASP A 215 -19.43 6.62 -12.35
CA ASP A 215 -20.81 7.10 -12.23
C ASP A 215 -21.35 7.08 -10.79
N PHE A 216 -20.49 6.69 -9.82
CA PHE A 216 -20.86 6.65 -8.40
C PHE A 216 -21.47 7.96 -7.89
N LYS A 217 -21.08 9.10 -8.44
CA LYS A 217 -21.63 10.43 -8.09
C LYS A 217 -23.15 10.50 -8.12
N ALA A 218 -23.81 9.75 -9.02
CA ALA A 218 -25.27 9.73 -9.14
C ALA A 218 -25.96 9.16 -7.89
N PHE A 219 -25.27 8.26 -7.16
CA PHE A 219 -25.78 7.59 -5.96
C PHE A 219 -25.02 8.00 -4.69
N GLY A 220 -23.88 8.66 -4.85
CA GLY A 220 -22.91 8.92 -3.79
C GLY A 220 -23.21 10.11 -2.91
N HIS A 221 -24.43 10.68 -2.89
CA HIS A 221 -24.80 11.81 -2.03
C HIS A 221 -23.82 12.99 -2.06
N GLY A 222 -23.31 13.35 -3.25
CA GLY A 222 -22.32 14.42 -3.43
C GLY A 222 -20.86 13.98 -3.33
N PHE A 223 -20.59 12.68 -3.09
CA PHE A 223 -19.24 12.11 -3.13
C PHE A 223 -18.91 11.51 -4.49
N ASP A 224 -17.62 11.62 -4.86
CA ASP A 224 -17.12 11.16 -6.15
C ASP A 224 -16.93 9.64 -6.23
N TYR A 225 -16.62 8.98 -5.11
CA TYR A 225 -16.42 7.53 -5.00
C TYR A 225 -16.48 7.07 -3.52
N PRO A 226 -16.77 5.79 -3.22
CA PRO A 226 -17.01 5.30 -1.87
C PRO A 226 -15.74 5.01 -1.05
N HIS A 227 -14.56 5.39 -1.56
CA HIS A 227 -13.23 5.17 -0.95
C HIS A 227 -12.94 3.73 -0.47
N ASN A 228 -13.67 2.74 -0.99
CA ASN A 228 -13.50 1.33 -0.70
C ASN A 228 -13.59 0.56 -2.01
N ILE A 229 -12.52 -0.14 -2.37
CA ILE A 229 -12.41 -0.81 -3.67
C ILE A 229 -13.50 -1.86 -3.89
N PHE A 230 -13.95 -2.56 -2.83
CA PHE A 230 -15.02 -3.55 -2.95
C PHE A 230 -16.37 -2.86 -3.20
N LEU A 231 -16.67 -1.79 -2.48
CA LEU A 231 -17.91 -1.03 -2.65
C LEU A 231 -17.96 -0.30 -4.00
N GLU A 232 -16.84 0.27 -4.43
CA GLU A 232 -16.70 0.93 -5.73
C GLU A 232 -16.86 -0.09 -6.86
N THR A 233 -16.16 -1.23 -6.78
CA THR A 233 -16.27 -2.30 -7.78
C THR A 233 -17.69 -2.86 -7.83
N LEU A 234 -18.31 -3.08 -6.67
CA LEU A 234 -19.68 -3.59 -6.59
C LEU A 234 -20.70 -2.59 -7.18
N ALA A 235 -20.55 -1.29 -6.88
CA ALA A 235 -21.43 -0.25 -7.39
C ALA A 235 -21.24 -0.04 -8.90
N GLU A 236 -20.00 0.16 -9.35
CA GLU A 236 -19.69 0.58 -10.72
C GLU A 236 -19.62 -0.57 -11.73
N LEU A 237 -19.25 -1.78 -11.28
CA LEU A 237 -19.02 -2.95 -12.15
C LEU A 237 -19.88 -4.18 -11.76
N GLY A 238 -20.72 -4.06 -10.72
CA GLY A 238 -21.62 -5.12 -10.29
C GLY A 238 -20.91 -6.40 -9.83
N ILE A 239 -21.63 -7.51 -9.87
CA ILE A 239 -21.12 -8.84 -9.51
C ILE A 239 -19.96 -9.27 -10.42
N ILE A 240 -19.98 -8.86 -11.71
CA ILE A 240 -18.92 -9.20 -12.67
C ILE A 240 -17.60 -8.57 -12.23
N GLY A 241 -17.63 -7.30 -11.83
CA GLY A 241 -16.45 -6.61 -11.29
C GLY A 241 -15.88 -7.32 -10.07
N ILE A 242 -16.74 -7.75 -9.15
CA ILE A 242 -16.31 -8.49 -7.94
C ILE A 242 -15.67 -9.83 -8.31
N ILE A 243 -16.24 -10.60 -9.24
CA ILE A 243 -15.65 -11.86 -9.70
C ILE A 243 -14.24 -11.62 -10.27
N VAL A 244 -14.07 -10.58 -11.09
CA VAL A 244 -12.76 -10.21 -11.65
C VAL A 244 -11.79 -9.77 -10.55
N LEU A 245 -12.23 -8.94 -9.59
CA LEU A 245 -11.42 -8.52 -8.45
C LEU A 245 -10.95 -9.72 -7.62
N THR A 246 -11.86 -10.66 -7.33
CA THR A 246 -11.55 -11.88 -6.61
C THR A 246 -10.56 -12.76 -7.38
N ALA A 247 -10.74 -12.94 -8.69
CA ALA A 247 -9.80 -13.69 -9.53
C ALA A 247 -8.39 -13.08 -9.51
N ILE A 248 -8.30 -11.75 -9.52
CA ILE A 248 -7.06 -11.01 -9.42
C ILE A 248 -6.38 -11.22 -8.05
N ILE A 249 -7.13 -11.14 -6.96
CA ILE A 249 -6.63 -11.42 -5.60
C ILE A 249 -6.12 -12.86 -5.51
N ILE A 250 -6.84 -13.84 -6.04
CA ILE A 250 -6.42 -15.25 -6.10
C ILE A 250 -5.13 -15.40 -6.91
N GLY A 251 -5.04 -14.72 -8.07
CA GLY A 251 -3.85 -14.70 -8.91
C GLY A 251 -2.63 -14.18 -8.15
N PHE A 252 -2.79 -13.11 -7.37
CA PHE A 252 -1.73 -12.56 -6.52
C PHE A 252 -1.23 -13.55 -5.47
N PHE A 253 -2.13 -14.20 -4.73
CA PHE A 253 -1.71 -15.18 -3.74
C PHE A 253 -1.03 -16.41 -4.38
N SER A 254 -1.50 -16.81 -5.57
CA SER A 254 -0.87 -17.88 -6.35
C SER A 254 0.55 -17.51 -6.78
N LEU A 255 0.73 -16.26 -7.20
CA LEU A 255 2.03 -15.68 -7.54
C LEU A 255 2.96 -15.59 -6.32
N MET A 256 2.44 -15.14 -5.18
CA MET A 256 3.21 -15.09 -3.93
C MET A 256 3.72 -16.47 -3.52
N LYS A 257 2.86 -17.48 -3.57
CA LYS A 257 3.27 -18.88 -3.33
C LYS A 257 4.38 -19.31 -4.29
N ARG A 258 4.32 -18.93 -5.57
CA ARG A 258 5.35 -19.26 -6.57
C ARG A 258 6.67 -18.55 -6.27
N LEU A 259 6.65 -17.26 -5.96
CA LEU A 259 7.85 -16.49 -5.62
C LEU A 259 8.53 -17.02 -4.36
N ILE A 260 7.76 -17.40 -3.33
CA ILE A 260 8.30 -18.04 -2.12
C ILE A 260 8.97 -19.38 -2.45
N ARG A 261 8.36 -20.23 -3.30
CA ARG A 261 8.97 -21.51 -3.69
C ARG A 261 10.30 -21.34 -4.41
N ILE A 262 10.38 -20.35 -5.30
CA ILE A 262 11.61 -20.08 -6.06
C ILE A 262 12.68 -19.48 -5.15
N GLU A 263 12.29 -18.62 -4.22
CA GLU A 263 13.21 -18.07 -3.23
C GLU A 263 13.87 -19.15 -2.36
N GLN A 264 13.09 -20.17 -1.98
CA GLN A 264 13.55 -21.29 -1.17
C GLN A 264 14.51 -22.22 -1.91
N ASP A 265 14.58 -22.13 -3.24
CA ASP A 265 15.55 -22.88 -4.03
C ASP A 265 16.96 -22.27 -3.86
N LYS A 266 17.99 -23.12 -3.78
CA LYS A 266 19.38 -22.72 -3.46
C LYS A 266 20.00 -21.78 -4.49
N THR A 267 19.38 -21.66 -5.65
CA THR A 267 19.78 -20.80 -6.78
C THR A 267 19.13 -19.41 -6.77
N SER A 268 18.28 -19.09 -5.78
CA SER A 268 17.58 -17.80 -5.75
C SER A 268 18.52 -16.61 -5.58
N SER A 269 18.32 -15.62 -6.44
CA SER A 269 19.03 -14.34 -6.40
C SER A 269 18.39 -13.35 -5.41
N LEU A 270 19.12 -12.29 -5.02
CA LEU A 270 18.60 -11.22 -4.15
C LEU A 270 17.47 -10.43 -4.83
N GLU A 271 17.47 -10.37 -6.15
CA GLU A 271 16.48 -9.71 -6.97
C GLU A 271 15.09 -10.35 -6.79
N ILE A 272 15.00 -11.69 -6.73
CA ILE A 272 13.74 -12.40 -6.47
C ILE A 272 13.23 -12.11 -5.05
N LYS A 273 14.14 -12.08 -4.06
CA LYS A 273 13.79 -11.72 -2.67
C LYS A 273 13.23 -10.30 -2.60
N ALA A 274 13.90 -9.34 -3.21
CA ALA A 274 13.43 -7.96 -3.25
C ALA A 274 12.08 -7.84 -3.94
N LEU A 275 11.88 -8.53 -5.07
CA LEU A 275 10.62 -8.54 -5.79
C LEU A 275 9.47 -9.13 -4.95
N LEU A 276 9.73 -10.21 -4.21
CA LEU A 276 8.78 -10.81 -3.27
C LEU A 276 8.33 -9.80 -2.21
N PHE A 277 9.28 -9.14 -1.52
CA PHE A 277 8.95 -8.21 -0.44
C PHE A 277 8.35 -6.89 -0.94
N VAL A 278 8.78 -6.39 -2.11
CA VAL A 278 8.15 -5.24 -2.78
C VAL A 278 6.70 -5.55 -3.10
N THR A 279 6.43 -6.74 -3.64
CA THR A 279 5.07 -7.17 -3.97
C THR A 279 4.21 -7.32 -2.71
N LEU A 280 4.78 -7.86 -1.63
CA LEU A 280 4.12 -7.95 -0.32
C LEU A 280 3.80 -6.56 0.26
N TYR A 281 4.76 -5.64 0.21
CA TYR A 281 4.62 -4.27 0.70
C TYR A 281 3.52 -3.50 -0.03
N MET A 282 3.41 -3.65 -1.35
CA MET A 282 2.40 -2.96 -2.15
C MET A 282 0.97 -3.48 -1.93
N PHE A 283 0.83 -4.72 -1.45
CA PHE A 283 -0.47 -5.32 -1.20
C PHE A 283 -1.11 -4.84 0.11
N PHE A 284 -0.31 -4.62 1.14
CA PHE A 284 -0.77 -4.06 2.41
C PHE A 284 -0.97 -2.54 2.33
#